data_AF-A0A1D2N7K6-F1
#
_entry.id   AF-A0A1D2N7K6-F1
#
_cell.length_a   1.000
_cell.length_b   1.000
_cell.length_c   1.000
_cell.angle_alpha   90.00
_cell.angle_beta   90.00
_cell.angle_gamma   90.00
#
_symmetry.space_group_name_H-M   'P 1'
#
loop_
_entity.id
_entity.type
_entity.pdbx_description
1 polymer ?
#
loop_
_entity_poly.entity_id
_entity_poly.type
_entity_poly.pdbx_seq_one_letter_code
_entity_poly.pdbx_strand_id
1 'polypeptide(L)'
;MEDWQREVIKTNLPQLVQYTLLNSTLMATMISRGILNDWDIWTLDAEKHVGKKHIEFYSIIQTRIGAYDALMTAMKATAQTACLSILKVGYERKTQNLI
;
A
#
# COMPACT_ATOMS: atom_id res chain seq x y z
N MET A 1 1.79 10.05 -5.48
CA MET A 1 2.79 8.98 -5.63
C MET A 1 3.65 9.31 -6.84
N GLU A 2 4.94 9.00 -6.80
CA GLU A 2 5.85 9.13 -7.95
C GLU A 2 5.67 7.96 -8.92
N ASP A 3 6.14 8.10 -10.16
CA ASP A 3 5.93 7.08 -11.20
C ASP A 3 6.65 5.76 -10.89
N TRP A 4 7.89 5.83 -10.39
CA TRP A 4 8.62 4.62 -9.98
C TRP A 4 7.93 3.88 -8.82
N GLN A 5 7.31 4.61 -7.90
CA GLN A 5 6.56 4.03 -6.78
C GLN A 5 5.33 3.27 -7.27
N ARG A 6 4.60 3.86 -8.22
CA ARG A 6 3.47 3.20 -8.91
C ARG A 6 3.93 1.96 -9.64
N GLU A 7 5.06 2.03 -10.36
CA GLU A 7 5.58 0.88 -11.10
C GLU A 7 6.00 -0.26 -10.17
N VAL A 8 6.60 0.04 -9.02
CA VAL A 8 6.91 -0.97 -7.99
C VAL A 8 5.63 -1.65 -7.49
N ILE A 9 4.58 -0.88 -7.19
CA ILE A 9 3.30 -1.47 -6.74
C ILE A 9 2.69 -2.32 -7.84
N LYS A 10 2.63 -1.80 -9.07
CA LYS A 10 2.02 -2.47 -10.22
C LYS A 10 2.72 -3.79 -10.55
N THR A 11 4.05 -3.78 -10.66
CA THR A 11 4.86 -4.97 -10.96
C THR A 11 4.72 -6.06 -9.89
N ASN A 12 4.56 -5.66 -8.62
CA ASN A 12 4.47 -6.60 -7.49
C ASN A 12 3.04 -6.78 -6.96
N LEU A 13 2.02 -6.26 -7.65
CA LEU A 13 0.63 -6.21 -7.16
C LEU A 13 0.09 -7.60 -6.73
N PRO A 14 0.32 -8.70 -7.48
CA PRO A 14 -0.15 -10.01 -7.06
C PRO A 14 0.41 -10.45 -5.69
N GLN A 15 1.71 -10.23 -5.46
CA GLN A 15 2.38 -10.57 -4.20
C GLN A 15 1.94 -9.64 -3.07
N LEU A 16 1.81 -8.35 -3.36
CA LEU A 16 1.32 -7.36 -2.41
C LEU A 16 -0.11 -7.67 -1.97
N VAL A 17 -1.01 -8.03 -2.88
CA VAL A 17 -2.38 -8.47 -2.56
C VAL A 17 -2.38 -9.74 -1.72
N GLN A 18 -1.49 -10.68 -1.99
CA GLN A 18 -1.38 -11.94 -1.24
C GLN A 18 -0.90 -11.73 0.20
N TYR A 19 0.09 -10.86 0.41
CA TYR A 19 0.76 -10.71 1.69
C TYR A 19 0.21 -9.57 2.56
N THR A 20 -0.57 -8.67 1.98
CA THR A 20 -1.14 -7.55 2.74
C THR A 20 -2.28 -8.03 3.62
N LEU A 21 -2.30 -7.53 4.85
CA LEU A 21 -3.38 -7.64 5.81
C LEU A 21 -3.90 -6.24 6.10
N LEU A 22 -5.10 -5.92 5.62
CA LEU A 22 -5.81 -4.67 5.90
C LEU A 22 -6.43 -4.68 7.31
N ASN A 23 -5.59 -4.83 8.33
CA ASN A 23 -6.01 -4.80 9.73
C ASN A 23 -6.27 -3.36 10.22
N SER A 24 -6.95 -3.23 11.36
CA SER A 24 -7.32 -1.93 11.93
C SER A 24 -6.13 -0.99 12.15
N THR A 25 -4.98 -1.51 12.57
CA THR A 25 -3.76 -0.71 12.79
C THR A 25 -3.21 -0.15 11.48
N LEU A 26 -3.17 -0.95 10.41
CA LEU A 26 -2.77 -0.47 9.09
C LEU A 26 -3.74 0.61 8.62
N MET A 27 -5.04 0.35 8.67
CA MET A 27 -6.06 1.29 8.23
C MET A 27 -6.00 2.61 9.02
N ALA A 28 -5.89 2.55 10.34
CA ALA A 28 -5.74 3.74 11.20
C ALA A 28 -4.46 4.53 10.89
N THR A 29 -3.36 3.85 10.57
CA THR A 29 -2.12 4.52 10.15
C THR A 29 -2.32 5.27 8.83
N MET A 30 -3.04 4.68 7.87
CA MET A 30 -3.31 5.31 6.58
C MET A 30 -4.28 6.49 6.72
N ILE A 31 -5.30 6.38 7.59
CA ILE A 31 -6.25 7.47 7.90
C ILE A 31 -5.56 8.62 8.62
N SER A 32 -4.80 8.35 9.68
CA SER A 32 -4.10 9.39 10.46
C SER A 32 -3.07 10.18 9.65
N ARG A 33 -2.55 9.58 8.57
CA ARG A 33 -1.67 10.25 7.60
C ARG A 33 -2.41 10.95 6.46
N GLY A 34 -3.73 10.96 6.48
CA GLY A 34 -4.57 11.59 5.45
C GLY A 34 -4.52 10.89 4.09
N ILE A 35 -4.07 9.63 4.04
CA ILE A 35 -4.02 8.86 2.79
C ILE A 35 -5.39 8.29 2.43
N LEU A 36 -6.11 7.81 3.44
CA LEU A 36 -7.49 7.35 3.31
C LEU A 36 -8.43 8.34 3.99
N ASN A 37 -9.59 8.57 3.36
CA ASN A 37 -10.70 9.30 3.95
C ASN A 37 -11.90 8.36 4.19
N ASP A 38 -12.97 8.88 4.80
CA ASP A 38 -14.15 8.08 5.14
C ASP A 38 -14.82 7.41 3.92
N TRP A 39 -14.78 8.06 2.75
CA TRP A 39 -15.30 7.49 1.50
C TRP A 39 -14.47 6.31 1.00
N ASP A 40 -13.14 6.41 1.12
CA ASP A 40 -12.24 5.32 0.77
C ASP A 40 -12.51 4.11 1.69
N ILE A 41 -12.70 4.34 3.00
CA ILE A 41 -13.03 3.28 3.96
C ILE A 41 -14.38 2.65 3.63
N TRP A 42 -15.40 3.46 3.37
CA TRP A 42 -16.73 2.97 2.98
C TRP A 42 -16.66 2.10 1.72
N THR A 43 -15.89 2.52 0.71
CA THR A 43 -15.69 1.77 -0.53
C THR A 43 -15.01 0.42 -0.25
N LEU A 44 -13.97 0.41 0.59
CA LEU A 44 -13.25 -0.80 0.96
C LEU A 44 -14.11 -1.76 1.81
N ASP A 45 -14.99 -1.25 2.66
CA ASP A 45 -15.88 -2.07 3.48
C ASP A 45 -17.09 -2.60 2.69
N ALA A 46 -17.49 -1.93 1.62
CA ALA A 46 -18.51 -2.42 0.70
C ALA A 46 -18.05 -3.64 -0.13
N GLU A 47 -16.74 -3.80 -0.35
CA GLU A 47 -16.18 -4.93 -1.10
C GLU A 47 -16.11 -6.21 -0.23
N LYS A 48 -16.93 -7.19 -0.58
CA LYS A 48 -17.08 -8.46 0.15
C LYS A 48 -15.97 -9.46 -0.17
N HIS A 49 -15.34 -9.36 -1.34
CA HIS A 49 -14.27 -10.25 -1.73
C HIS A 49 -12.93 -9.70 -1.25
N VAL A 50 -12.32 -10.43 -0.30
CA VAL A 50 -11.04 -10.04 0.31
C VAL A 50 -9.98 -9.70 -0.75
N GLY A 51 -9.77 -10.53 -1.77
CA GLY A 51 -8.79 -10.24 -2.82
C GLY A 51 -9.08 -8.96 -3.60
N LYS A 52 -10.34 -8.68 -3.93
CA LYS A 52 -10.75 -7.43 -4.60
C LYS A 52 -10.58 -6.22 -3.68
N LYS A 53 -10.87 -6.35 -2.39
CA LYS A 53 -10.66 -5.29 -1.39
C LYS A 53 -9.20 -4.86 -1.33
N HIS A 54 -8.26 -5.81 -1.42
CA HIS A 54 -6.83 -5.50 -1.46
C HIS A 54 -6.42 -4.80 -2.75
N ILE A 55 -6.93 -5.26 -3.91
CA ILE A 55 -6.70 -4.59 -5.20
C ILE A 55 -7.22 -3.16 -5.16
N GLU A 56 -8.44 -2.96 -4.65
CA GLU A 56 -9.07 -1.64 -4.53
C GLU A 56 -8.27 -0.72 -3.59
N PHE A 57 -7.79 -1.25 -2.46
CA PHE A 57 -6.91 -0.51 -1.56
C PHE A 57 -5.66 -0.01 -2.30
N TYR A 58 -4.99 -0.88 -3.07
CA TYR A 58 -3.83 -0.48 -3.87
C TYR A 58 -4.17 0.50 -4.98
N SER A 59 -5.35 0.39 -5.59
CA SER A 59 -5.87 1.35 -6.58
C SER A 59 -5.99 2.75 -5.96
N ILE A 60 -6.63 2.85 -4.80
CA ILE A 60 -6.86 4.11 -4.08
C ILE A 60 -5.52 4.76 -3.71
N ILE A 61 -4.63 4.06 -3.00
CA ILE A 61 -3.42 4.69 -2.46
C ILE A 61 -2.43 5.13 -3.54
N GLN A 62 -2.44 4.51 -4.72
CA GLN A 62 -1.58 4.91 -5.86
C GLN A 62 -1.92 6.31 -6.40
N THR A 63 -3.13 6.81 -6.10
CA THR A 63 -3.56 8.17 -6.47
C THR A 63 -3.10 9.26 -5.48
N ARG A 64 -2.61 8.87 -4.30
CA ARG A 64 -2.37 9.78 -3.18
C ARG A 64 -0.89 10.19 -3.07
N ILE A 65 -0.63 11.43 -2.70
CA ILE A 65 0.73 11.93 -2.43
C ILE A 65 1.20 11.39 -1.07
N GLY A 66 2.48 11.00 -0.96
CA GLY A 66 3.05 10.47 0.29
C GLY A 66 2.57 9.07 0.70
N ALA A 67 1.68 8.44 -0.07
CA ALA A 67 1.10 7.15 0.27
C ALA A 67 2.10 6.00 0.31
N TYR A 68 3.18 6.07 -0.48
CA TYR A 68 4.20 5.03 -0.49
C TYR A 68 4.93 4.96 0.86
N ASP A 69 5.38 6.09 1.40
CA ASP A 69 6.06 6.15 2.70
C ASP A 69 5.11 5.83 3.86
N ALA A 70 3.86 6.29 3.75
CA ALA A 70 2.80 5.93 4.70
C ALA A 70 2.56 4.42 4.72
N LEU A 71 2.48 3.79 3.55
CA LEU A 71 2.33 2.35 3.39
C LEU A 71 3.53 1.61 4.00
N MET A 72 4.76 1.99 3.67
CA MET A 72 5.96 1.37 4.26
C MET A 72 5.97 1.51 5.80
N THR A 73 5.56 2.67 6.32
CA THR A 73 5.45 2.89 7.77
C THR A 73 4.40 1.97 8.40
N ALA A 74 3.21 1.87 7.79
CA ALA A 74 2.13 1.03 8.29
C ALA A 74 2.49 -0.46 8.23
N MET A 75 3.15 -0.91 7.15
CA MET A 75 3.63 -2.29 7.00
C MET A 75 4.69 -2.63 8.05
N LYS A 76 5.58 -1.68 8.37
CA LYS A 76 6.55 -1.83 9.46
C LYS A 76 5.86 -1.91 10.83
N ALA A 77 4.91 -1.02 11.11
CA ALA A 77 4.18 -0.98 12.39
C ALA A 77 3.34 -2.25 12.62
N THR A 78 2.87 -2.88 11.55
CA THR A 78 2.04 -4.09 11.60
C THR A 78 2.82 -5.39 11.37
N ALA A 79 4.16 -5.33 11.36
CA ALA A 79 5.05 -6.46 11.13
C ALA A 79 4.77 -7.26 9.85
N GLN A 80 4.23 -6.61 8.80
CA GLN A 80 3.99 -7.20 7.49
C GLN A 80 5.30 -7.24 6.67
N THR A 81 6.24 -8.06 7.12
CA THR A 81 7.63 -8.10 6.65
C THR A 81 7.76 -8.44 5.16
N ALA A 82 6.92 -9.34 4.63
CA ALA A 82 6.93 -9.71 3.22
C ALA A 82 6.57 -8.51 2.32
N CYS A 83 5.46 -7.82 2.60
CA CYS A 83 5.08 -6.60 1.88
C CYS A 83 6.14 -5.50 2.04
N LEU A 84 6.63 -5.30 3.26
CA LEU A 84 7.66 -4.29 3.52
C LEU A 84 8.95 -4.56 2.73
N SER A 85 9.36 -5.82 2.61
CA SER A 85 10.55 -6.21 1.83
C SER A 85 10.41 -5.85 0.36
N ILE A 86 9.26 -6.17 -0.26
CA ILE A 86 8.96 -5.83 -1.66
C ILE A 86 9.06 -4.32 -1.90
N LEU A 87 8.44 -3.52 -1.03
CA LEU A 87 8.47 -2.05 -1.14
C LEU A 87 9.88 -1.49 -0.93
N LYS A 88 10.63 -2.02 0.03
CA LYS A 88 12.03 -1.61 0.28
C LYS A 88 12.94 -1.88 -0.90
N VAL A 89 12.84 -3.05 -1.55
CA VAL A 89 13.65 -3.37 -2.73
C VAL A 89 13.39 -2.36 -3.85
N GLY A 90 12.13 -1.97 -4.06
CA GLY A 90 11.80 -0.92 -5.03
C GLY A 90 12.45 0.43 -4.70
N TYR A 91 12.39 0.83 -3.43
CA TYR A 91 13.04 2.05 -2.94
C TYR A 91 14.57 2.01 -3.11
N GLU A 92 15.22 0.92 -2.71
CA GLU A 92 16.67 0.76 -2.82
C GLU A 92 17.15 0.83 -4.27
N ARG A 93 16.47 0.14 -5.18
CA ARG A 93 16.77 0.22 -6.62
C ARG A 93 16.61 1.63 -7.15
N LYS A 94 15.60 2.39 -6.70
CA LYS A 94 15.47 3.81 -7.06
C LYS A 94 16.67 4.63 -6.58
N THR A 95 17.11 4.44 -5.34
CA THR A 95 18.29 5.16 -4.80
C THR A 95 19.60 4.83 -5.53
N GLN A 96 19.66 3.66 -6.16
CA GLN A 96 20.80 3.20 -6.97
C GLN A 96 20.65 3.53 -8.47
N ASN A 97 19.59 4.24 -8.88
CA ASN A 97 19.23 4.52 -10.29
C ASN A 97 19.09 3.25 -11.17
N LEU A 98 18.54 2.18 -10.59
CA LEU A 98 18.30 0.90 -11.28
C LEU A 98 16.85 0.74 -11.78
N ILE A 99 16.02 1.79 -11.65
CA ILE A 99 14.64 1.88 -12.15
C ILE A 99 14.43 3.27 -12.73
#